data_AF-A0A090SAS6-F1
#
_entry.id   AF-A0A090SAS6-F1
#
_cell.length_a   1.000
_cell.length_b   1.000
_cell.length_c   1.000
_cell.angle_alpha   90.00
_cell.angle_beta   90.00
_cell.angle_gamma   90.00
#
_symmetry.space_group_name_H-M   'P 1'
#
loop_
_entity.id
_entity.type
_entity.pdbx_description
1 polymer ?
#
loop_
_entity_poly.entity_id
_entity_poly.type
_entity_poly.pdbx_seq_one_letter_code
_entity_poly.pdbx_strand_id
1 'polypeptide(L)'
;MSQYFPIGDDVFAYRVIGKEMIGDTPEYEFVTPDLRGADWNKYRGNSMYQAEVEYRHKFSTLWSGVAFAGAAVVQNDDRQVNSAVQTEVIPSAGIGVRYLLNAKERFTIGVDAAVSKMGNTSFYIRFGEAF
;
A
#
# COMPACT_ATOMS: atom_id res chain seq x y z
N MET A 1 1.44 -7.72 8.48
CA MET A 1 0.19 -8.21 9.11
C MET A 1 -0.99 -7.54 8.45
N SER A 2 -2.04 -8.31 8.13
CA SER A 2 -3.31 -7.79 7.61
C SER A 2 -4.45 -8.33 8.45
N GLN A 3 -5.49 -7.53 8.68
CA GLN A 3 -6.75 -7.97 9.30
C GLN A 3 -7.96 -7.38 8.57
N TYR A 4 -9.07 -8.12 8.64
CA TYR A 4 -10.35 -7.80 7.99
C TYR A 4 -11.47 -7.89 9.01
N PHE A 5 -12.31 -6.89 9.01
CA PHE A 5 -13.47 -6.76 9.88
C PHE A 5 -14.70 -6.64 9.00
N PRO A 6 -15.58 -7.66 8.98
CA PRO A 6 -16.86 -7.53 8.30
C PRO A 6 -17.74 -6.52 9.06
N ILE A 7 -18.35 -5.60 8.32
CA ILE A 7 -19.30 -4.60 8.83
C ILE A 7 -20.57 -4.71 7.99
N GLY A 8 -21.48 -5.60 8.39
CA GLY A 8 -22.61 -5.97 7.55
C GLY A 8 -22.13 -6.66 6.26
N ASP A 9 -22.48 -6.09 5.11
CA ASP A 9 -22.02 -6.53 3.79
C ASP A 9 -20.67 -5.90 3.37
N ASP A 10 -20.18 -4.94 4.15
CA ASP A 10 -18.95 -4.21 3.89
C ASP A 10 -17.75 -4.82 4.63
N VAL A 11 -16.55 -4.38 4.26
CA VAL A 11 -15.32 -4.80 4.93
C VAL A 11 -14.46 -3.58 5.25
N PHE A 12 -14.05 -3.47 6.51
CA PHE A 12 -12.93 -2.63 6.89
C PHE A 12 -11.69 -3.51 7.06
N ALA A 13 -10.59 -3.13 6.44
CA ALA A 13 -9.33 -3.85 6.52
C ALA A 13 -8.20 -2.89 6.87
N TYR A 14 -7.17 -3.42 7.53
CA TYR A 14 -5.91 -2.71 7.70
C TYR A 14 -4.73 -3.63 7.44
N ARG A 15 -3.61 -3.04 7.05
CA ARG A 15 -2.34 -3.72 6.82
C ARG A 15 -1.20 -2.88 7.37
N VAL A 16 -0.31 -3.55 8.11
CA VAL A 16 0.94 -2.99 8.61
C VAL A 16 2.09 -3.86 8.15
N ILE A 17 3.15 -3.24 7.61
CA ILE A 17 4.36 -3.95 7.17
C ILE A 17 5.57 -3.21 7.75
N GLY A 18 6.48 -3.96 8.36
CA GLY A 18 7.81 -3.49 8.73
C GLY A 18 8.85 -4.34 8.02
N LYS A 19 9.86 -3.69 7.44
CA LYS A 19 11.02 -4.34 6.83
C LYS A 19 12.27 -3.61 7.32
N GLU A 20 13.24 -4.36 7.81
CA GLU A 20 14.53 -3.82 8.24
C GLU A 20 15.63 -4.69 7.67
N MET A 21 16.68 -4.04 7.19
CA MET A 21 17.90 -4.68 6.78
C MET A 21 18.88 -4.72 7.97
N ILE A 22 19.41 -5.90 8.25
CA ILE A 22 20.35 -6.12 9.36
C ILE A 22 21.76 -6.17 8.81
N GLY A 23 22.63 -5.29 9.32
CA GLY A 23 24.04 -5.22 8.92
C GLY A 23 24.31 -4.15 7.88
N ASP A 24 25.50 -4.20 7.28
CA ASP A 24 25.91 -3.24 6.26
C ASP A 24 25.38 -3.70 4.90
N THR A 25 24.29 -3.09 4.48
CA THR A 25 23.52 -3.52 3.31
C THR A 25 23.83 -2.59 2.15
N PRO A 26 24.33 -3.12 1.02
CA PRO A 26 24.58 -2.28 -0.14
C PRO A 26 23.25 -1.73 -0.68
N GLU A 27 23.29 -0.52 -1.24
CA GLU A 27 22.06 0.21 -1.55
C GLU A 27 21.07 -0.60 -2.41
N TYR A 28 21.56 -1.42 -3.35
CA TYR A 28 20.72 -2.19 -4.27
C TYR A 28 19.81 -3.22 -3.56
N GLU A 29 20.04 -3.50 -2.28
CA GLU A 29 19.20 -4.38 -1.45
C GLU A 29 18.23 -3.60 -0.53
N PHE A 30 18.20 -2.27 -0.64
CA PHE A 30 17.31 -1.44 0.16
C PHE A 30 15.83 -1.83 -0.01
N VAL A 31 15.11 -1.74 1.10
CA VAL A 31 13.69 -2.07 1.16
C VAL A 31 12.86 -0.90 0.65
N THR A 32 11.78 -1.24 -0.04
CA THR A 32 10.83 -0.28 -0.63
C THR A 32 9.44 -0.45 -0.03
N PRO A 33 8.65 0.64 0.05
CA PRO A 33 7.27 0.57 0.49
C PRO A 33 6.39 -0.14 -0.55
N ASP A 34 5.47 -0.96 -0.07
CA ASP A 34 4.37 -1.56 -0.82
C ASP A 34 3.09 -0.74 -0.58
N LEU A 35 3.14 0.54 -0.99
CA LEU A 35 2.05 1.49 -0.88
C LEU A 35 1.62 1.91 -2.28
N ARG A 36 0.32 1.88 -2.57
CA ARG A 36 -0.21 2.33 -3.88
C ARG A 36 0.21 3.78 -4.13
N GLY A 37 0.60 4.09 -5.36
CA GLY A 37 1.12 5.40 -5.79
C GLY A 37 2.54 5.72 -5.34
N ALA A 38 3.19 4.91 -4.50
CA ALA A 38 4.59 5.13 -4.13
C ALA A 38 5.53 4.62 -5.24
N ASP A 39 6.51 5.45 -5.60
CA ASP A 39 7.55 5.09 -6.56
C ASP A 39 8.65 4.29 -5.84
N TRP A 40 8.72 2.98 -6.13
CA TRP A 40 9.70 2.06 -5.54
C TRP A 40 11.14 2.37 -5.93
N ASN A 41 11.37 3.02 -7.07
CA ASN A 41 12.72 3.39 -7.49
C ASN A 41 13.23 4.61 -6.70
N LYS A 42 12.30 5.48 -6.28
CA LYS A 42 12.60 6.70 -5.54
C LYS A 42 12.67 6.48 -4.02
N TYR A 43 11.74 5.71 -3.47
CA TYR A 43 11.60 5.53 -2.02
C TYR A 43 12.20 4.20 -1.59
N ARG A 44 13.43 4.23 -1.11
CA ARG A 44 14.18 3.05 -0.66
C ARG A 44 15.13 3.41 0.48
N GLY A 45 15.31 2.49 1.40
CA GLY A 45 16.16 2.69 2.56
C GLY A 45 16.51 1.39 3.27
N ASN A 46 17.20 1.51 4.40
CA ASN A 46 17.58 0.35 5.22
C ASN A 46 16.43 -0.12 6.13
N SER A 47 15.49 0.76 6.47
CA SER A 47 14.25 0.40 7.15
C SER A 47 13.03 1.01 6.44
N MET A 48 11.91 0.29 6.48
CA MET A 48 10.62 0.74 5.98
C MET A 48 9.50 0.23 6.88
N TYR A 49 8.64 1.16 7.28
CA TYR A 49 7.44 0.90 8.04
C TYR A 49 6.23 1.48 7.30
N GLN A 50 5.18 0.72 7.11
CA GLN A 50 3.95 1.23 6.49
C GLN A 50 2.70 0.76 7.22
N ALA A 51 1.68 1.60 7.15
CA ALA A 51 0.33 1.29 7.56
C ALA A 51 -0.65 1.77 6.48
N GLU A 52 -1.64 0.93 6.18
CA GLU A 52 -2.70 1.21 5.21
C GLU A 52 -4.02 0.71 5.77
N VAL A 53 -5.08 1.50 5.56
CA VAL A 53 -6.46 1.12 5.84
C VAL A 53 -7.23 1.11 4.53
N GLU A 54 -8.21 0.21 4.45
CA GLU A 54 -9.04 0.02 3.28
C GLU A 54 -10.49 -0.24 3.71
N TYR A 55 -11.42 0.51 3.15
CA TYR A 55 -12.85 0.29 3.32
C TYR A 55 -13.44 -0.16 1.98
N ARG A 56 -14.15 -1.29 2.01
CA ARG A 56 -14.77 -1.93 0.86
C ARG A 56 -16.28 -1.91 1.04
N HIS A 57 -16.97 -1.21 0.16
CA HIS A 57 -18.41 -1.04 0.23
C HIS A 57 -19.09 -1.77 -0.92
N LYS A 58 -20.13 -2.55 -0.61
CA LYS A 58 -20.86 -3.33 -1.60
C LYS A 58 -22.11 -2.58 -2.09
N PHE A 59 -22.05 -2.04 -3.31
CA PHE A 59 -23.19 -1.35 -3.92
C PHE A 59 -24.29 -2.32 -4.40
N SER A 60 -23.88 -3.50 -4.88
CA SER A 60 -24.78 -4.54 -5.38
C SER A 60 -24.13 -5.92 -5.29
N THR A 61 -24.82 -6.97 -5.74
CA THR A 61 -24.26 -8.32 -5.81
C THR A 61 -23.00 -8.41 -6.66
N LEU A 62 -22.86 -7.56 -7.68
CA LEU A 62 -21.76 -7.61 -8.66
C LEU A 62 -20.74 -6.49 -8.51
N TRP A 63 -21.13 -5.35 -7.94
CA TRP A 63 -20.30 -4.16 -7.88
C TRP A 63 -19.98 -3.77 -6.44
N SER A 64 -18.69 -3.50 -6.18
CA SER A 64 -18.22 -2.92 -4.94
C SER A 64 -17.22 -1.79 -5.21
N GLY A 65 -17.11 -0.88 -4.25
CA GLY A 65 -16.17 0.22 -4.26
C GLY A 65 -15.15 0.04 -3.15
N VAL A 66 -13.98 0.64 -3.34
CA VAL A 66 -12.89 0.62 -2.36
C VAL A 66 -12.41 2.05 -2.15
N ALA A 67 -12.20 2.44 -0.91
CA ALA A 67 -11.48 3.65 -0.53
C ALA A 67 -10.34 3.25 0.41
N PHE A 68 -9.15 3.77 0.17
CA PHE A 68 -7.97 3.43 0.96
C PHE A 68 -7.09 4.63 1.23
N ALA A 69 -6.37 4.58 2.34
CA ALA A 69 -5.39 5.57 2.73
C ALA A 69 -4.30 4.91 3.57
N GLY A 70 -3.09 5.44 3.48
CA GLY A 70 -1.96 4.92 4.24
C GLY A 70 -0.75 5.82 4.17
N ALA A 71 0.28 5.44 4.89
CA ALA A 71 1.58 6.08 4.83
C ALA A 71 2.69 5.05 5.03
N ALA A 72 3.83 5.33 4.40
CA ALA A 72 5.08 4.65 4.66
C ALA A 72 6.12 5.62 5.22
N VAL A 73 6.98 5.12 6.08
CA VAL A 73 8.18 5.78 6.58
C VAL A 73 9.36 4.96 6.10
N VAL A 74 10.26 5.58 5.35
CA VAL A 74 11.52 4.99 4.90
C VAL A 74 12.65 5.71 5.60
N GLN A 75 13.60 4.97 6.15
CA GLN A 75 14.79 5.55 6.76
C GLN A 75 16.03 5.05 6.01
N ASN A 76 17.05 5.89 5.97
CA ASN A 76 18.35 5.53 5.43
C ASN A 76 19.44 6.06 6.37
N ASP A 77 20.24 5.15 6.92
CA ASP A 77 21.44 5.46 7.69
C ASP A 77 22.66 5.41 6.77
N ASP A 78 22.85 6.44 5.96
CA ASP A 78 24.05 6.56 5.16
C ASP A 78 25.23 6.95 6.09
N ARG A 79 26.07 5.97 6.42
CA ARG A 79 27.23 6.15 7.31
C ARG A 79 28.34 7.00 6.68
N GLN A 80 28.32 7.21 5.36
CA GLN A 80 29.36 7.95 4.64
C GLN A 80 29.16 9.47 4.66
N VAL A 81 27.92 9.94 4.87
CA VAL A 81 27.59 11.37 4.87
C VAL A 81 26.89 11.74 6.17
N ASN A 82 27.69 12.11 7.18
CA ASN A 82 27.25 12.82 8.39
C ASN A 82 26.17 12.17 9.27
N SER A 83 26.31 10.91 9.75
CA SER A 83 25.61 10.36 10.95
C SER A 83 24.09 10.63 11.13
N ALA A 84 23.38 11.11 10.11
CA ALA A 84 22.05 11.67 10.23
C ALA A 84 21.10 10.76 9.47
N VAL A 85 20.18 10.16 10.22
CA VAL A 85 19.10 9.33 9.69
C VAL A 85 18.25 10.20 8.76
N GLN A 86 18.29 9.93 7.45
CA GLN A 86 17.36 10.56 6.51
C GLN A 86 16.04 9.81 6.59
N THR A 87 15.03 10.43 7.19
CA THR A 87 13.67 9.87 7.31
C THR A 87 12.75 10.52 6.30
N GLU A 88 12.07 9.69 5.51
CA GLU A 88 11.09 10.14 4.53
C GLU A 88 9.70 9.53 4.81
N VAL A 89 8.70 10.40 4.97
CA VAL A 89 7.29 10.00 5.07
C VAL A 89 6.61 10.12 3.71
N ILE A 90 5.93 9.06 3.29
CA ILE A 90 5.23 8.92 2.00
C ILE A 90 3.74 8.62 2.27
N PRO A 91 2.87 9.63 2.29
CA PRO A 91 1.42 9.40 2.35
C PRO A 91 0.89 8.89 1.01
N SER A 92 -0.23 8.16 1.06
CA SER A 92 -1.00 7.72 -0.10
C SER A 92 -2.48 7.61 0.22
N ALA A 93 -3.32 7.89 -0.77
CA ALA A 93 -4.74 7.63 -0.71
C ALA A 93 -5.28 7.33 -2.10
N GLY A 94 -6.43 6.67 -2.17
CA GLY A 94 -7.06 6.40 -3.43
C GLY A 94 -8.42 5.74 -3.31
N ILE A 95 -8.99 5.50 -4.48
CA ILE A 95 -10.31 4.88 -4.64
C ILE A 95 -10.26 3.85 -5.76
N GLY A 96 -11.20 2.92 -5.73
CA GLY A 96 -11.30 1.87 -6.72
C GLY A 96 -12.72 1.35 -6.88
N VAL A 97 -12.93 0.66 -7.99
CA VAL A 97 -14.15 -0.09 -8.28
C VAL A 97 -13.80 -1.55 -8.55
N ARG A 98 -14.69 -2.45 -8.17
CA ARG A 98 -14.54 -3.91 -8.27
C ARG A 98 -15.80 -4.50 -8.89
N TYR A 99 -15.59 -5.43 -9.80
CA TYR A 99 -16.61 -6.27 -10.41
C TYR A 99 -16.39 -7.73 -10.01
N LEU A 100 -17.43 -8.38 -9.50
CA LEU A 100 -17.42 -9.79 -9.13
C LEU A 100 -17.52 -10.69 -10.38
N LEU A 101 -16.44 -11.39 -10.70
CA LEU A 101 -16.38 -12.32 -11.84
C LEU A 101 -16.92 -13.70 -11.47
N ASN A 102 -16.59 -14.20 -10.27
CA ASN A 102 -17.04 -15.50 -9.80
C ASN A 102 -17.52 -15.41 -8.36
N ALA A 103 -18.84 -15.55 -8.15
CA ALA A 103 -19.44 -15.48 -6.83
C ALA A 103 -19.04 -16.66 -5.92
N LYS A 104 -18.76 -17.84 -6.48
CA LYS A 104 -18.36 -19.02 -5.69
C LYS A 104 -16.99 -18.85 -5.06
N GLU A 105 -16.06 -18.25 -5.81
CA GLU A 105 -14.67 -18.03 -5.38
C GLU A 105 -14.44 -16.62 -4.83
N ARG A 106 -15.47 -15.78 -4.84
CA ARG A 106 -15.38 -14.33 -4.53
C ARG A 106 -14.28 -13.61 -5.33
N PHE A 107 -14.06 -14.06 -6.56
CA PHE A 107 -13.02 -13.51 -7.43
C PHE A 107 -13.51 -12.21 -8.07
N THR A 108 -12.77 -11.12 -7.85
CA THR A 108 -13.09 -9.79 -8.38
C THR A 108 -12.02 -9.30 -9.35
N ILE A 109 -12.41 -8.50 -10.33
CA ILE A 109 -11.50 -7.66 -11.12
C ILE A 109 -11.82 -6.19 -10.86
N GLY A 110 -10.83 -5.31 -10.90
CA GLY A 110 -11.11 -3.90 -10.73
C GLY A 110 -9.98 -2.97 -11.11
N VAL A 111 -10.25 -1.69 -10.93
CA VAL A 111 -9.30 -0.62 -11.17
C VAL A 111 -9.19 0.28 -9.95
N ASP A 112 -7.98 0.76 -9.66
CA ASP A 112 -7.69 1.74 -8.62
C ASP A 112 -7.04 2.98 -9.22
N ALA A 113 -7.40 4.14 -8.68
CA ALA A 113 -6.66 5.38 -8.84
C ALA A 113 -6.10 5.79 -7.48
N ALA A 114 -4.80 6.00 -7.40
CA ALA A 114 -4.09 6.39 -6.18
C ALA A 114 -3.29 7.66 -6.39
N VAL A 115 -3.25 8.51 -5.38
CA VAL A 115 -2.36 9.68 -5.29
C VAL A 115 -1.41 9.49 -4.12
N SER A 116 -0.16 9.90 -4.30
CA SER A 116 0.87 9.81 -3.27
C SER A 116 1.70 11.10 -3.22
N LYS A 117 2.73 11.14 -2.38
CA LYS A 117 3.58 12.30 -2.09
C LYS A 117 4.02 13.10 -3.33
N MET A 118 4.21 12.45 -4.47
CA MET A 118 4.68 13.11 -5.70
C MET A 118 3.59 13.84 -6.47
N GLY A 119 2.33 13.80 -6.02
CA GLY A 119 1.21 14.47 -6.68
C GLY A 119 0.72 13.79 -7.96
N ASN A 120 1.45 12.81 -8.48
CA ASN A 120 1.04 12.03 -9.65
C ASN A 120 -0.03 11.00 -9.28
N THR A 121 -1.05 10.89 -10.12
CA THR A 121 -2.06 9.84 -10.04
C THR A 121 -1.56 8.57 -10.71
N SER A 122 -1.55 7.47 -9.97
CA SER A 122 -1.22 6.13 -10.46
C SER A 122 -2.50 5.31 -10.65
N PHE A 123 -2.55 4.56 -11.74
CA PHE A 123 -3.69 3.68 -12.06
C PHE A 123 -3.26 2.22 -11.99
N TYR A 124 -4.09 1.37 -11.40
CA TYR A 124 -3.82 -0.06 -11.23
C TYR A 124 -4.98 -0.89 -11.76
N ILE A 125 -4.66 -2.04 -12.35
CA ILE A 125 -5.62 -3.13 -12.56
C ILE A 125 -5.39 -4.15 -11.46
N ARG A 126 -6.47 -4.61 -10.84
CA ARG A 126 -6.45 -5.54 -9.71
C ARG A 126 -7.23 -6.81 -10.05
N PHE A 127 -6.65 -7.95 -9.69
CA PHE A 127 -7.30 -9.25 -9.67
C PHE A 127 -7.35 -9.71 -8.22
N GLY A 128 -8.53 -10.04 -7.72
CA GLY A 128 -8.77 -10.29 -6.31
C GLY A 128 -8.70 -9.02 -5.45
N GLU A 129 -8.47 -9.23 -4.15
CA GLU A 129 -8.41 -8.17 -3.14
C GLU A 129 -7.03 -7.51 -3.03
N ALA A 130 -6.97 -6.34 -2.37
CA ALA A 130 -5.75 -5.53 -2.32
C ALA A 130 -4.61 -6.23 -1.55
N PHE A 131 -5.01 -6.92 -0.50
CA PHE A 131 -4.23 -7.76 0.39
C PHE A 131 -5.22 -8.60 1.14
#